data_AF-Q106Y3-F1
#
_entry.id   AF-Q106Y3-F1
#
_cell.length_a   1.000
_cell.length_b   1.000
_cell.length_c   1.000
_cell.angle_alpha   90.00
_cell.angle_beta   90.00
_cell.angle_gamma   90.00
#
_symmetry.space_group_name_H-M   'P 1'
#
loop_
_entity.id
_entity.type
_entity.pdbx_description
1 polymer ?
#
loop_
_entity_poly.entity_id
_entity_poly.type
_entity_poly.pdbx_seq_one_letter_code
_entity_poly.pdbx_strand_id
1 'polypeptide(L)'
;SSMMVSSAATVSRASPAQSSMVAPFTGLKSTSAFPVTRKANADLSHLPSNGGRVQCMEVWPIEGKKKFETLSYLPTLVDEPLVKQIEYLLRSKWIPCLEFSHEGFVGRENHRSPGYYDGRYWTMWKLPMFGCTDAVQVVKEVEECKKEYPKAFIRIIGFDN
;
A
#
# COMPACT_ATOMS: atom_id res chain seq x y z
N SER A 1 -55.80 22.07 12.75
CA SER A 1 -54.41 22.53 12.77
C SER A 1 -53.63 21.82 11.68
N SER A 2 -53.48 22.47 10.53
CA SER A 2 -52.63 22.05 9.42
C SER A 2 -51.32 22.82 9.52
N MET A 3 -50.19 22.12 9.54
CA MET A 3 -48.86 22.73 9.37
C MET A 3 -48.10 21.89 8.35
N MET A 4 -47.98 22.44 7.14
CA MET A 4 -47.05 21.96 6.14
C MET A 4 -45.67 22.53 6.49
N VAL A 5 -44.66 21.68 6.60
CA VAL A 5 -43.26 22.09 6.74
C VAL A 5 -42.56 21.73 5.44
N SER A 6 -42.30 22.75 4.63
CA SER A 6 -41.46 22.67 3.43
C SER A 6 -39.99 22.73 3.86
N SER A 7 -39.22 21.68 3.57
CA SER A 7 -37.75 21.71 3.71
C SER A 7 -37.12 22.03 2.35
N ALA A 8 -36.40 23.14 2.28
CA ALA A 8 -35.65 23.56 1.09
C ALA A 8 -34.39 22.69 0.93
N ALA A 9 -34.21 22.13 -0.27
CA ALA A 9 -32.98 21.43 -0.64
C ALA A 9 -31.89 22.45 -1.03
N THR A 10 -30.75 22.43 -0.33
CA THR A 10 -29.55 23.17 -0.72
C THR A 10 -28.75 22.36 -1.72
N VAL A 11 -28.77 22.78 -2.99
CA VAL A 11 -27.95 22.20 -4.05
C VAL A 11 -26.52 22.74 -3.90
N SER A 12 -25.59 21.91 -3.43
CA SER A 12 -24.16 22.20 -3.47
C SER A 12 -23.64 22.03 -4.89
N ARG A 13 -23.30 23.15 -5.53
CA ARG A 13 -22.64 23.19 -6.85
C ARG A 13 -21.24 22.57 -6.74
N ALA A 14 -20.97 21.51 -7.50
CA ALA A 14 -19.64 20.95 -7.65
C ALA A 14 -18.72 21.91 -8.41
N SER A 15 -17.52 22.18 -7.89
CA SER A 15 -16.45 22.89 -8.59
C SER A 15 -15.82 21.96 -9.65
N PRO A 16 -15.53 22.45 -10.87
CA PRO A 16 -14.87 21.60 -11.87
C PRO A 16 -13.41 21.37 -11.49
N ALA A 17 -12.97 20.11 -11.54
CA ALA A 17 -11.57 19.73 -11.40
C ALA A 17 -10.77 20.27 -12.60
N GLN A 18 -9.75 21.09 -12.34
CA GLN A 18 -8.81 21.50 -13.38
C GLN A 18 -7.92 20.31 -13.75
N SER A 19 -8.03 19.84 -15.00
CA SER A 19 -7.11 18.86 -15.57
C SER A 19 -5.76 19.53 -15.86
N SER A 20 -4.72 19.12 -15.15
CA SER A 20 -3.34 19.40 -15.55
C SER A 20 -3.04 18.53 -16.77
N MET A 21 -3.15 19.11 -17.96
CA MET A 21 -2.78 18.44 -19.20
C MET A 21 -1.26 18.42 -19.30
N VAL A 22 -0.63 17.26 -19.06
CA VAL A 22 0.78 17.05 -19.36
C VAL A 22 0.93 16.87 -20.87
N ALA A 23 1.81 17.66 -21.49
CA ALA A 23 2.05 17.60 -22.94
C ALA A 23 2.59 16.22 -23.37
N PRO A 24 2.25 15.73 -24.58
CA PRO A 24 2.67 14.42 -25.04
C PRO A 24 4.19 14.35 -25.25
N PHE A 25 4.81 13.32 -24.68
CA PHE A 25 6.23 13.03 -24.83
C PHE A 25 6.57 12.67 -26.27
N THR A 26 7.24 13.57 -26.98
CA THR A 26 7.83 13.27 -28.29
C THR A 26 9.22 12.69 -28.06
N GLY A 27 9.42 11.45 -28.49
CA GLY A 27 10.59 10.63 -28.13
C GLY A 27 11.96 11.23 -28.48
N LEU A 28 12.99 10.71 -27.81
CA LEU A 28 14.38 11.14 -27.97
C LEU A 28 14.94 10.65 -29.32
N LYS A 29 15.19 11.58 -30.25
CA LYS A 29 15.94 11.25 -31.48
C LYS A 29 17.41 11.03 -31.12
N SER A 30 17.87 9.79 -31.23
CA SER A 30 19.26 9.42 -30.97
C SER A 30 20.15 9.91 -32.12
N THR A 31 20.98 10.94 -31.90
CA THR A 31 22.11 11.22 -32.77
C THR A 31 23.39 10.79 -32.07
N SER A 32 23.83 9.57 -32.37
CA SER A 32 25.15 9.07 -31.98
C SER A 32 26.22 9.77 -32.80
N ALA A 33 26.81 10.85 -32.26
CA ALA A 33 28.04 11.43 -32.79
C ALA A 33 28.98 11.71 -31.63
N PHE A 34 30.08 10.96 -31.55
CA PHE A 34 31.19 11.27 -30.65
C PHE A 34 32.04 12.39 -31.27
N PRO A 35 32.17 13.57 -30.64
CA PRO A 35 33.04 14.60 -31.18
C PRO A 35 34.48 14.36 -30.71
N VAL A 36 35.30 13.81 -31.60
CA VAL A 36 36.75 13.99 -31.55
C VAL A 36 37.03 15.41 -32.03
N THR A 37 37.31 16.32 -31.09
CA THR A 37 38.25 17.47 -31.20
C THR A 37 38.03 18.40 -30.01
N ARG A 38 39.03 18.51 -29.12
CA ARG A 38 39.05 19.49 -28.04
C ARG A 38 39.21 20.89 -28.63
N LYS A 39 38.17 21.72 -28.58
CA LYS A 39 38.29 23.19 -28.64
C LYS A 39 38.17 23.74 -27.22
N ALA A 40 39.18 24.49 -26.78
CA ALA A 40 39.36 24.95 -25.40
C ALA A 40 38.53 26.18 -24.99
N ASN A 41 37.56 26.62 -25.80
CA ASN A 41 36.65 27.72 -25.46
C ASN A 41 35.29 27.43 -26.07
N ALA A 42 34.50 26.60 -25.40
CA ALA A 42 33.07 26.50 -25.67
C ALA A 42 32.37 27.42 -24.67
N ASP A 43 31.84 28.54 -25.16
CA ASP A 43 30.91 29.34 -24.38
C ASP A 43 29.65 28.50 -24.15
N LEU A 44 29.47 28.04 -22.91
CA LEU A 44 28.38 27.16 -22.48
C LEU A 44 27.06 27.92 -22.24
N SER A 45 27.02 29.22 -22.56
CA SER A 45 25.85 30.10 -22.38
C SER A 45 24.62 29.67 -23.19
N HIS A 46 24.79 28.82 -24.20
CA HIS A 46 23.73 28.43 -25.14
C HIS A 46 23.53 26.90 -25.29
N LEU A 47 23.82 26.12 -24.24
CA LEU A 47 23.24 24.78 -24.19
C LEU A 47 21.72 24.92 -24.02
N PRO A 48 20.87 24.28 -24.86
CA PRO A 48 19.44 24.22 -24.62
C PRO A 48 19.22 23.44 -23.32
N SER A 49 19.15 24.16 -22.20
CA SER A 49 18.68 23.63 -20.94
C SER A 49 17.18 23.44 -21.11
N ASN A 50 16.75 22.19 -21.24
CA ASN A 50 15.35 21.86 -21.04
C ASN A 50 15.03 22.25 -19.60
N GLY A 51 14.53 23.48 -19.40
CA GLY A 51 14.32 24.13 -18.11
C GLY A 51 13.31 23.45 -17.18
N GLY A 52 12.91 22.21 -17.48
CA GLY A 52 12.25 21.33 -16.54
C GLY A 52 13.27 20.34 -15.99
N ARG A 53 13.45 20.31 -14.67
CA ARG A 53 14.10 19.16 -14.01
C ARG A 53 13.26 17.93 -14.34
N VAL A 54 13.61 17.20 -15.40
CA VAL A 54 12.95 15.95 -15.73
C VAL A 54 13.42 14.94 -14.68
N GLN A 55 12.60 14.73 -13.64
CA GLN A 55 12.79 13.64 -12.67
C GLN A 55 12.41 12.32 -13.37
N CYS A 56 13.22 11.88 -14.34
CA CYS A 56 12.96 10.63 -15.06
C CYS A 56 13.35 9.39 -14.24
N MET A 57 14.08 9.60 -13.14
CA MET A 57 14.67 8.53 -12.33
C MET A 57 14.31 8.80 -10.89
N GLU A 58 13.53 7.90 -10.31
CA GLU A 58 13.24 7.86 -8.89
C GLU A 58 14.12 6.80 -8.22
N VAL A 59 14.58 7.10 -7.01
CA VAL A 59 15.35 6.15 -6.19
C VAL A 59 14.41 5.53 -5.18
N TRP A 60 14.42 4.20 -5.09
CA TRP A 60 13.60 3.49 -4.11
C TRP A 60 14.01 3.87 -2.68
N PRO A 61 13.07 4.20 -1.77
CA PRO A 61 13.41 4.57 -0.41
C PRO A 61 14.06 3.42 0.37
N ILE A 62 15.15 3.72 1.07
CA ILE A 62 15.89 2.75 1.91
C ILE A 62 15.33 2.65 3.33
N GLU A 63 14.53 3.62 3.76
CA GLU A 63 13.95 3.71 5.11
C GLU A 63 12.43 3.96 5.04
N GLY A 64 11.71 3.65 6.12
CA GLY A 64 10.27 3.87 6.22
C GLY A 64 9.39 3.02 5.28
N LYS A 65 9.99 2.06 4.56
CA LYS A 65 9.29 1.19 3.58
C LYS A 65 9.48 -0.31 3.86
N LYS A 66 9.57 -0.70 5.14
CA LYS A 66 9.55 -2.13 5.53
C LYS A 66 8.25 -2.81 5.06
N LYS A 67 8.29 -4.13 4.88
CA LYS A 67 7.26 -4.92 4.20
C LYS A 67 6.76 -6.07 5.07
N PHE A 68 5.54 -6.52 4.78
CA PHE A 68 4.80 -7.54 5.53
C PHE A 68 4.28 -8.63 4.57
N GLU A 69 5.15 -9.12 3.68
CA GLU A 69 4.83 -10.15 2.69
C GLU A 69 3.70 -9.74 1.70
N THR A 70 2.88 -10.69 1.27
CA THR A 70 1.83 -10.54 0.26
C THR A 70 0.96 -9.31 0.52
N LEU A 71 0.65 -8.54 -0.53
CA LEU A 71 -0.11 -7.28 -0.52
C LEU A 71 0.62 -6.05 0.06
N SER A 72 1.75 -6.19 0.77
CA SER A 72 2.42 -5.06 1.46
C SER A 72 3.14 -4.04 0.56
N TYR A 73 3.19 -4.28 -0.76
CA TYR A 73 3.65 -3.31 -1.76
C TYR A 73 2.52 -2.45 -2.33
N LEU A 74 1.27 -2.85 -2.13
CA LEU A 74 0.09 -2.12 -2.57
C LEU A 74 -0.21 -0.95 -1.61
N PRO A 75 -1.06 -0.01 -2.04
CA PRO A 75 -1.67 0.94 -1.10
C PRO A 75 -2.36 0.22 0.05
N THR A 76 -2.43 0.86 1.22
CA THR A 76 -3.06 0.31 2.41
C THR A 76 -4.50 -0.11 2.12
N LEU A 77 -4.83 -1.36 2.45
CA LEU A 77 -6.17 -1.90 2.32
C LEU A 77 -6.99 -1.49 3.54
N VAL A 78 -8.01 -0.68 3.32
CA VAL A 78 -8.94 -0.19 4.36
C VAL A 78 -10.36 -0.49 3.88
N ASP A 79 -11.29 -0.78 4.79
CA ASP A 79 -12.72 -1.00 4.51
C ASP A 79 -12.99 -2.13 3.46
N GLU A 80 -13.57 -1.78 2.32
CA GLU A 80 -14.06 -2.71 1.29
C GLU A 80 -12.96 -3.62 0.71
N PRO A 81 -11.78 -3.12 0.30
CA PRO A 81 -10.67 -3.97 -0.12
C PRO A 81 -10.28 -5.07 0.88
N LEU A 82 -10.28 -4.77 2.18
CA LEU A 82 -9.96 -5.76 3.22
C LEU A 82 -11.05 -6.83 3.31
N VAL A 83 -12.32 -6.41 3.32
CA VAL A 83 -13.47 -7.32 3.32
C VAL A 83 -13.41 -8.27 2.11
N LYS A 84 -13.09 -7.78 0.92
CA LYS A 84 -12.97 -8.62 -0.28
C LYS A 84 -11.88 -9.70 -0.18
N GLN A 85 -10.77 -9.42 0.51
CA GLN A 85 -9.72 -10.43 0.76
C GLN A 85 -10.21 -11.51 1.73
N ILE A 86 -10.95 -11.11 2.76
CA ILE A 86 -11.55 -12.06 3.72
C ILE A 86 -12.61 -12.91 3.00
N GLU A 87 -13.48 -12.30 2.19
CA GLU A 87 -14.46 -13.05 1.41
C GLU A 87 -13.80 -14.03 0.43
N TYR A 88 -12.66 -13.67 -0.15
CA TYR A 88 -11.89 -14.60 -0.97
C TYR A 88 -11.49 -15.85 -0.18
N LEU A 89 -10.97 -15.68 1.04
CA LEU A 89 -10.60 -16.76 1.95
C LEU A 89 -11.82 -17.67 2.22
N LEU A 90 -12.99 -17.08 2.52
CA LEU A 90 -14.23 -17.81 2.80
C LEU A 90 -14.78 -18.55 1.57
N ARG A 91 -14.72 -17.94 0.37
CA ARG A 91 -15.11 -18.60 -0.89
C ARG A 91 -14.21 -19.77 -1.23
N SER A 92 -12.93 -19.66 -0.91
CA SER A 92 -11.93 -20.73 -1.05
C SER A 92 -12.03 -21.83 -0.01
N LYS A 93 -12.99 -21.75 0.93
CA LYS A 93 -13.21 -22.73 2.01
C LYS A 93 -12.04 -22.84 3.00
N TRP A 94 -11.23 -21.81 3.09
CA TRP A 94 -10.17 -21.72 4.09
C TRP A 94 -10.72 -21.19 5.42
N ILE A 95 -10.01 -21.45 6.51
CA ILE A 95 -10.38 -21.06 7.87
C ILE A 95 -9.59 -19.79 8.24
N PRO A 96 -10.25 -18.62 8.39
CA PRO A 96 -9.56 -17.40 8.78
C PRO A 96 -9.07 -17.45 10.23
N CYS A 97 -7.93 -16.82 10.49
CA CYS A 97 -7.39 -16.61 11.82
C CYS A 97 -6.64 -15.27 11.88
N LEU A 98 -6.60 -14.65 13.06
CA LEU A 98 -5.86 -13.43 13.31
C LEU A 98 -4.61 -13.74 14.14
N GLU A 99 -3.52 -13.06 13.82
CA GLU A 99 -2.31 -13.06 14.63
C GLU A 99 -1.85 -11.63 14.84
N PHE A 100 -1.22 -11.37 15.99
CA PHE A 100 -0.72 -10.05 16.35
C PHE A 100 0.64 -10.10 17.05
N SER A 101 1.40 -9.02 16.91
CA SER A 101 2.72 -8.89 17.54
C SER A 101 3.11 -7.42 17.72
N HIS A 102 3.86 -7.11 18.78
CA HIS A 102 4.53 -5.80 18.90
C HIS A 102 5.79 -5.74 18.03
N GLU A 103 6.37 -6.89 17.68
CA GLU A 103 7.54 -7.02 16.82
C GLU A 103 7.12 -7.51 15.43
N GLY A 104 7.28 -6.64 14.42
CA GLY A 104 6.74 -6.88 13.08
C GLY A 104 7.64 -7.66 12.11
N PHE A 105 8.87 -8.03 12.50
CA PHE A 105 9.88 -8.52 11.57
C PHE A 105 10.68 -9.69 12.14
N VAL A 106 11.22 -10.53 11.25
CA VAL A 106 12.06 -11.67 11.62
C VAL A 106 13.44 -11.25 12.13
N GLY A 107 13.99 -12.05 13.02
CA GLY A 107 15.33 -11.91 13.60
C GLY A 107 16.13 -13.22 13.55
N ARG A 108 17.36 -13.21 14.07
CA ARG A 108 18.24 -14.39 14.20
C ARG A 108 19.05 -14.30 15.48
N GLU A 109 18.35 -14.37 16.61
CA GLU A 109 18.92 -14.35 17.96
C GLU A 109 19.34 -15.76 18.39
N ASN A 110 18.45 -16.75 18.26
CA ASN A 110 18.65 -18.06 18.90
C ASN A 110 19.50 -19.01 18.05
N HIS A 111 19.41 -18.92 16.72
CA HIS A 111 20.23 -19.76 15.84
C HIS A 111 20.44 -19.15 14.44
N ARG A 112 21.46 -19.64 13.73
CA ARG A 112 21.85 -19.14 12.39
C ARG A 112 22.02 -20.23 11.32
N SER A 113 21.50 -21.43 11.54
CA SER A 113 21.45 -22.46 10.47
C SER A 113 20.54 -22.03 9.30
N PRO A 114 20.75 -22.61 8.10
CA PRO A 114 19.82 -22.47 7.00
C PRO A 114 18.37 -22.77 7.40
N GLY A 115 17.42 -21.93 6.99
CA GLY A 115 15.99 -22.09 7.29
C GLY A 115 15.54 -21.67 8.68
N TYR A 116 16.45 -21.31 9.59
CA TYR A 116 16.11 -20.84 10.92
C TYR A 116 16.05 -19.31 11.01
N TYR A 117 14.91 -18.82 11.48
CA TYR A 117 14.62 -17.41 11.78
C TYR A 117 13.67 -17.30 12.98
N ASP A 118 13.93 -16.33 13.84
CA ASP A 118 13.08 -15.95 14.97
C ASP A 118 12.01 -14.94 14.49
N GLY A 119 10.94 -14.76 15.25
CA GLY A 119 9.88 -13.78 14.94
C GLY A 119 8.98 -14.12 13.74
N ARG A 120 9.07 -15.36 13.20
CA ARG A 120 8.13 -15.85 12.17
C ARG A 120 6.72 -16.06 12.73
N TYR A 121 6.65 -16.62 13.93
CA TYR A 121 5.41 -16.83 14.67
C TYR A 121 5.00 -15.56 15.40
N TRP A 122 3.72 -15.23 15.30
CA TRP A 122 3.07 -14.16 16.04
C TRP A 122 2.06 -14.77 17.02
N THR A 123 1.56 -13.98 17.97
CA THR A 123 0.59 -14.45 18.95
C THR A 123 -0.77 -14.61 18.29
N MET A 124 -1.40 -15.77 18.46
CA MET A 124 -2.75 -16.03 17.95
C MET A 124 -3.80 -15.19 18.72
N TRP A 125 -4.70 -14.55 17.98
CA TRP A 125 -5.88 -13.90 18.56
C TRP A 125 -7.04 -14.88 18.62
N LYS A 126 -7.47 -15.21 19.85
CA LYS A 126 -8.50 -16.24 20.13
C LYS A 126 -8.15 -17.57 19.45
N LEU A 127 -8.98 -18.07 18.53
CA LEU A 127 -8.83 -19.32 17.81
C LEU A 127 -9.17 -19.12 16.32
N PRO A 128 -8.73 -20.02 15.41
CA PRO A 128 -9.22 -20.01 14.04
C PRO A 128 -10.75 -20.04 14.00
N MET A 129 -11.34 -19.26 13.09
CA MET A 129 -12.78 -19.02 13.03
C MET A 129 -13.49 -20.15 12.27
N PHE A 130 -13.46 -21.35 12.83
CA PHE A 130 -14.08 -22.54 12.24
C PHE A 130 -15.56 -22.33 11.94
N GLY A 131 -15.97 -22.69 10.71
CA GLY A 131 -17.36 -22.53 10.27
C GLY A 131 -17.80 -21.08 10.04
N CYS A 132 -16.89 -20.11 10.08
CA CYS A 132 -17.21 -18.72 9.75
C CYS A 132 -17.62 -18.61 8.28
N THR A 133 -18.72 -17.90 8.02
CA THR A 133 -19.25 -17.65 6.67
C THR A 133 -19.46 -16.17 6.37
N ASP A 134 -19.12 -15.29 7.31
CA ASP A 134 -19.36 -13.86 7.24
C ASP A 134 -18.07 -13.07 7.51
N ALA A 135 -17.61 -12.34 6.49
CA ALA A 135 -16.40 -11.53 6.57
C ALA A 135 -16.50 -10.41 7.61
N VAL A 136 -17.72 -9.92 7.91
CA VAL A 136 -17.93 -8.87 8.91
C VAL A 136 -17.54 -9.35 10.31
N GLN A 137 -17.72 -10.64 10.60
CA GLN A 137 -17.28 -11.23 11.87
C GLN A 137 -15.76 -11.16 12.02
N VAL A 138 -15.02 -11.46 10.96
CA VAL A 138 -13.55 -11.38 10.95
C VAL A 138 -13.09 -9.93 11.15
N VAL A 139 -13.72 -8.97 10.46
CA VAL A 139 -13.41 -7.54 10.62
C VAL A 139 -13.69 -7.07 12.05
N LYS A 140 -14.80 -7.51 12.66
CA LYS A 140 -15.12 -7.19 14.05
C LYS A 140 -14.00 -7.67 15.00
N GLU A 141 -13.49 -8.87 14.79
CA GLU A 141 -12.37 -9.41 15.56
C GLU A 141 -11.06 -8.61 15.36
N VAL A 142 -10.82 -8.08 14.15
CA VAL A 142 -9.69 -7.17 13.90
C VAL A 142 -9.84 -5.89 14.73
N GLU A 143 -11.03 -5.29 14.76
CA GLU A 143 -11.27 -4.07 15.53
C GLU A 143 -11.21 -4.31 17.05
N GLU A 144 -11.67 -5.46 17.54
CA GLU A 144 -11.50 -5.87 18.93
C GLU A 144 -10.01 -6.02 19.30
N CYS A 145 -9.22 -6.67 18.43
CA CYS A 145 -7.78 -6.82 18.63
C CYS A 145 -7.04 -5.47 18.61
N LYS A 146 -7.39 -4.57 17.68
CA LYS A 146 -6.85 -3.20 17.61
C LYS A 146 -7.16 -2.39 18.87
N LYS A 147 -8.36 -2.56 19.43
CA LYS A 147 -8.78 -1.86 20.64
C LYS A 147 -7.98 -2.33 21.87
N GLU A 148 -7.75 -3.63 21.98
CA GLU A 148 -6.99 -4.22 23.09
C GLU A 148 -5.48 -3.94 22.96
N TYR A 149 -4.93 -4.04 21.75
CA TYR A 149 -3.51 -3.89 21.45
C TYR A 149 -3.26 -2.79 20.40
N PRO A 150 -3.43 -1.51 20.75
CA PRO A 150 -3.39 -0.39 19.79
C PRO A 150 -2.02 -0.13 19.15
N LYS A 151 -0.95 -0.75 19.68
CA LYS A 151 0.42 -0.62 19.17
C LYS A 151 0.92 -1.88 18.46
N ALA A 152 0.11 -2.93 18.39
CA ALA A 152 0.50 -4.18 17.75
C ALA A 152 0.24 -4.13 16.24
N PHE A 153 1.08 -4.84 15.48
CA PHE A 153 0.77 -5.27 14.14
C PHE A 153 -0.24 -6.41 14.21
N ILE A 154 -1.20 -6.42 13.29
CA ILE A 154 -2.23 -7.46 13.19
C ILE A 154 -2.24 -7.95 11.74
N ARG A 155 -2.25 -9.27 11.55
CA ARG A 155 -2.38 -9.91 10.23
C ARG A 155 -3.51 -10.92 10.25
N ILE A 156 -4.14 -11.11 9.10
CA ILE A 156 -5.12 -12.17 8.85
C ILE A 156 -4.43 -13.26 8.05
N ILE A 157 -4.57 -14.50 8.48
CA ILE A 157 -4.10 -15.69 7.79
C ILE A 157 -5.28 -16.63 7.51
N GLY A 158 -5.10 -17.54 6.55
CA GLY A 158 -6.09 -18.55 6.19
C GLY A 158 -5.47 -19.93 6.11
N PHE A 159 -6.11 -20.92 6.75
CA PHE A 159 -5.68 -22.31 6.72
C PHE A 159 -6.55 -23.14 5.78
N ASP A 160 -5.91 -23.95 4.96
CA ASP A 160 -6.54 -25.04 4.21
C ASP A 160 -6.26 -26.36 4.96
N ASN A 161 -7.26 -27.21 5.11
CA ASN A 161 -7.23 -28.33 6.07
C ASN A 161 -7.14 -29.72 5.42
#